data_AF-A0A0F9I6I1-F1
#
_entry.id   AF-A0A0F9I6I1-F1
#
_cell.length_a   1.000
_cell.length_b   1.000
_cell.length_c   1.000
_cell.angle_alpha   90.00
_cell.angle_beta   90.00
_cell.angle_gamma   90.00
#
_symmetry.space_group_name_H-M   'P 1'
#
loop_
_entity.id
_entity.type
_entity.pdbx_description
1 polymer ?
#
loop_
_entity_poly.entity_id
_entity_poly.type
_entity_poly.pdbx_seq_one_letter_code
_entity_poly.pdbx_strand_id
1 'polypeptide(L)' 'MNIYVTFGQIHAHSVNGKTFDKDCVAVINCDNYGQGRRLAVLYFDNEFHQSIAETEFNYKNRDGEFMSFFPRGLINAN' A
#
# COMPACT_ATOMS: atom_id res chain seq x y z
N MET A 1 7.68 -10.10 -6.59
CA MET A 1 7.70 -9.61 -5.21
C MET A 1 6.53 -8.66 -4.99
N ASN A 2 6.24 -8.34 -3.73
CA ASN A 2 5.24 -7.35 -3.39
C ASN A 2 5.87 -6.03 -2.93
N ILE A 3 5.18 -4.93 -3.18
CA ILE A 3 5.34 -3.74 -2.36
C ILE A 3 4.01 -3.38 -1.72
N TYR A 4 4.10 -2.69 -0.59
CA TYR A 4 2.96 -2.33 0.23
C TYR A 4 2.89 -0.81 0.30
N VAL A 5 1.73 -0.25 -0.05
CA VAL A 5 1.52 1.20 -0.10
C VAL A 5 0.48 1.60 0.94
N THR A 6 0.84 2.56 1.78
CA THR A 6 -0.05 3.13 2.80
C THR A 6 -0.47 4.55 2.41
N PHE A 7 -1.60 5.01 2.93
CA PHE A 7 -2.21 6.27 2.55
C PHE A 7 -2.29 7.23 3.73
N GLY A 8 -2.17 8.52 3.45
CA GLY A 8 -2.42 9.58 4.43
C GLY A 8 -3.92 9.74 4.68
N GLN A 9 -4.27 10.51 5.72
CA GLN A 9 -5.67 10.67 6.15
C GLN A 9 -6.62 11.22 5.08
N ILE A 10 -6.11 12.03 4.15
CA ILE A 10 -6.90 12.72 3.12
C ILE A 10 -6.76 12.10 1.72
N HIS A 11 -5.87 11.13 1.54
CA HIS A 11 -5.63 10.53 0.23
C HIS A 11 -6.59 9.35 0.03
N ALA A 12 -7.46 9.46 -0.98
CA ALA A 12 -8.38 8.40 -1.40
C ALA A 12 -8.31 8.26 -2.92
N HIS A 13 -8.06 7.03 -3.39
CA HIS A 13 -7.85 6.70 -4.79
C HIS A 13 -8.82 5.61 -5.24
N SER A 14 -9.15 5.60 -6.53
CA SER A 14 -9.95 4.54 -7.14
C SER A 14 -9.19 3.90 -8.28
N VAL A 15 -8.74 2.65 -8.09
CA VAL A 15 -7.95 1.90 -9.06
C VAL A 15 -8.62 0.56 -9.30
N ASN A 16 -8.88 0.21 -10.57
CA ASN A 16 -9.54 -1.04 -10.96
C ASN A 16 -10.87 -1.30 -10.22
N GLY A 17 -11.65 -0.24 -9.99
CA GLY A 17 -12.93 -0.31 -9.27
C GLY A 17 -12.82 -0.53 -7.76
N LYS A 18 -11.61 -0.44 -7.19
CA LYS A 18 -11.36 -0.57 -5.74
C LYS A 18 -10.93 0.77 -5.17
N THR A 19 -11.44 1.10 -3.99
CA THR A 19 -11.03 2.29 -3.23
C THR A 19 -9.82 2.00 -2.37
N PHE A 20 -8.83 2.88 -2.42
CA PHE A 20 -7.63 2.83 -1.60
C PHE A 20 -7.50 4.11 -0.78
N ASP A 21 -7.47 3.97 0.54
CA ASP A 21 -7.44 5.07 1.50
C ASP A 21 -6.69 4.66 2.77
N LYS A 22 -6.70 5.54 3.79
CA LYS A 22 -6.04 5.32 5.09
C LYS A 22 -6.41 4.01 5.79
N ASP A 23 -7.53 3.38 5.44
CA ASP A 23 -8.05 2.21 6.14
C ASP A 23 -7.59 0.89 5.50
N CYS A 24 -6.75 0.94 4.47
CA CYS A 24 -6.18 -0.23 3.81
C CYS A 24 -4.69 -0.07 3.50
N VAL A 25 -4.06 -1.18 3.12
CA VAL A 25 -2.73 -1.20 2.51
C VAL A 25 -2.87 -1.75 1.09
N ALA A 26 -2.45 -0.97 0.09
CA ALA A 26 -2.41 -1.43 -1.28
C ALA A 26 -1.24 -2.39 -1.47
N VAL A 27 -1.51 -3.53 -2.11
CA VAL A 27 -0.50 -4.49 -2.54
C VAL A 27 -0.33 -4.34 -4.04
N ILE A 28 0.92 -4.16 -4.47
CA ILE A 28 1.28 -4.13 -5.89
C ILE A 28 2.22 -5.30 -6.16
N ASN A 29 1.84 -6.17 -7.09
CA ASN A 29 2.73 -7.22 -7.58
C ASN A 29 3.68 -6.62 -8.63
N CYS A 30 4.97 -6.85 -8.46
CA CYS A 30 6.01 -6.32 -9.34
C CYS A 30 7.28 -7.19 -9.34
N ASP A 31 8.14 -6.99 -10.34
CA ASP A 31 9.42 -7.68 -10.53
C ASP A 31 10.46 -7.21 -9.51
N ASN A 32 10.50 -5.91 -9.21
CA ASN A 32 11.42 -5.29 -8.26
C ASN A 32 10.84 -4.01 -7.64
N TYR A 33 11.44 -3.54 -6.55
CA TYR A 33 11.00 -2.34 -5.82
C TYR A 33 10.91 -1.09 -6.70
N GLY A 34 11.87 -0.89 -7.62
CA GLY A 34 11.88 0.26 -8.51
C GLY A 34 10.68 0.29 -9.46
N GLN A 35 10.32 -0.86 -10.03
CA GLN A 35 9.10 -1.00 -10.84
C GLN A 35 7.84 -0.82 -9.98
N GLY A 36 7.78 -1.45 -8.80
CA GLY A 36 6.67 -1.29 -7.86
C GLY A 36 6.45 0.17 -7.49
N ARG A 37 7.52 0.91 -7.16
CA ARG A 37 7.45 2.34 -6.82
C ARG A 37 6.88 3.17 -7.96
N ARG A 38 7.24 2.87 -9.21
CA ARG A 38 6.69 3.55 -10.40
C ARG A 38 5.20 3.24 -10.58
N LEU A 39 4.79 2.00 -10.37
CA LEU A 39 3.37 1.62 -10.38
C LEU A 39 2.59 2.34 -9.28
N ALA A 40 3.14 2.49 -8.08
CA ALA A 40 2.50 3.26 -7.01
C ALA A 40 2.32 4.74 -7.38
N VAL A 41 3.31 5.37 -8.04
CA VAL A 41 3.15 6.74 -8.58
C VAL A 41 2.03 6.78 -9.61
N LEU A 42 1.99 5.81 -10.52
CA LEU A 42 1.00 5.75 -11.60
C LEU A 42 -0.43 5.52 -11.08
N TYR A 43 -0.60 4.68 -10.08
CA TYR A 43 -1.92 4.30 -9.54
C TYR A 43 -2.50 5.33 -8.58
N PHE A 44 -1.65 6.07 -7.89
CA PHE A 44 -2.06 6.92 -6.77
C PHE A 44 -1.58 8.37 -6.95
N ASP A 45 -1.26 8.78 -8.17
CA ASP A 45 -0.87 10.15 -8.56
C ASP A 45 0.22 10.80 -7.69
N ASN A 46 1.15 9.98 -7.17
CA ASN A 46 2.17 10.39 -6.19
C ASN A 46 1.60 10.87 -4.82
N GLU A 47 0.31 10.68 -4.56
CA GLU A 47 -0.40 11.03 -3.35
C GLU A 47 -0.64 9.79 -2.46
N PHE A 48 0.42 9.28 -1.85
CA PHE A 48 0.36 8.24 -0.82
C PHE A 48 1.44 8.52 0.22
N HIS A 49 1.37 7.83 1.35
CA HIS A 49 2.28 8.09 2.47
C HIS A 49 3.63 7.40 2.25
N GLN A 50 3.62 6.08 2.11
CA GLN A 50 4.83 5.26 1.97
C GLN A 50 4.63 4.12 0.99
N SER A 51 5.74 3.69 0.38
CA SER A 51 5.87 2.41 -0.31
C SER A 51 6.94 1.58 0.38
N ILE A 52 6.61 0.37 0.78
CA ILE A 52 7.44 -0.48 1.63
C ILE A 52 7.77 -1.76 0.87
N ALA A 53 9.05 -2.14 0.82
CA ALA A 53 9.45 -3.38 0.20
C ALA A 53 8.97 -4.60 1.00
N GLU A 54 8.69 -5.72 0.35
CA GLU A 54 8.24 -6.95 1.01
C GLU A 54 9.18 -7.46 2.10
N THR A 55 10.48 -7.25 1.96
CA THR A 55 11.48 -7.59 2.98
C THR A 55 11.42 -6.71 4.23
N GLU A 56 10.82 -5.53 4.12
CA GLU A 56 10.69 -4.54 5.20
C GLU A 56 9.26 -4.50 5.76
N PHE A 57 8.29 -5.06 5.04
CA PHE A 57 6.90 -5.07 5.44
C PHE A 57 6.68 -6.04 6.60
N ASN A 58 6.52 -5.48 7.80
CA ASN A 58 6.20 -6.25 8.97
C ASN A 58 4.70 -6.15 9.26
N TYR A 59 4.00 -7.29 9.18
CA TYR A 59 2.58 -7.43 9.55
C TYR A 59 2.31 -7.07 11.02
N LYS A 60 3.35 -7.00 11.85
CA LYS A 60 3.31 -6.66 13.26
C LYS A 60 4.23 -5.46 13.51
N ASN A 61 3.71 -4.38 14.10
CA ASN A 61 4.59 -3.36 14.67
C ASN A 61 5.21 -3.91 15.98
N ARG A 62 5.96 -3.06 16.71
CA ARG A 62 6.61 -3.42 17.99
C ARG A 62 5.63 -4.02 19.02
N ASP A 63 4.35 -3.71 18.92
CA ASP A 63 3.29 -4.12 19.84
C ASP A 63 2.35 -5.18 19.24
N GLY A 64 2.64 -5.68 18.03
CA GLY A 64 1.91 -6.79 17.41
C GLY A 64 0.78 -6.43 16.45
N GLU A 65 0.50 -5.15 16.21
CA GLU A 65 -0.78 -4.72 15.60
C GLU A 65 -0.64 -3.69 14.45
N PHE A 66 0.38 -3.77 13.59
CA PHE A 66 0.46 -2.81 12.46
C PHE A 66 -0.81 -2.83 11.60
N MET A 67 -1.36 -4.02 11.38
CA MET A 67 -2.58 -4.20 10.61
C MET A 67 -3.86 -3.71 11.31
N SER A 68 -3.86 -3.43 12.62
CA SER A 68 -5.06 -2.91 13.31
C SER A 68 -5.39 -1.48 12.87
N PHE A 69 -4.41 -0.72 12.36
CA PHE A 69 -4.61 0.59 11.76
C PHE A 69 -5.29 0.55 10.39
N PHE A 70 -5.34 -0.62 9.75
CA PHE A 70 -5.86 -0.82 8.40
C PHE A 70 -7.02 -1.82 8.45
N PRO A 71 -8.21 -1.41 8.94
CA PRO A 71 -9.34 -2.32 9.17
C PRO A 71 -9.87 -3.00 7.90
N ARG A 72 -9.57 -2.45 6.71
CA ARG A 72 -9.88 -3.09 5.41
C ARG A 72 -8.78 -4.03 4.92
N GLY A 73 -7.66 -4.11 5.64
CA GLY A 73 -6.57 -5.03 5.39
C GLY A 73 -5.78 -4.74 4.11
N LEU A 74 -5.25 -5.81 3.53
CA LEU A 74 -4.49 -5.77 2.28
C LEU A 74 -5.44 -5.83 1.07
N ILE A 75 -5.27 -4.93 0.11
CA ILE A 75 -6.06 -4.91 -1.12
C ILE A 75 -5.12 -4.91 -2.33
N ASN A 76 -5.30 -5.87 -3.24
CA ASN A 76 -4.48 -5.92 -4.46
C ASN A 76 -4.91 -4.83 -5.46
N ALA A 77 -3.95 -4.05 -5.94
CA ALA A 77 -4.13 -3.00 -6.93
C ALA A 77 -4.01 -3.49 -8.38
N ASN A 78 -3.37 -4.64 -8.66
CA ASN A 78 -3.16 -5.16 -10.01
C ASN A 78 -3.27 -6.69 -10.16
#